data_AF-A0A239LTU2-F1
#
_entry.id   AF-A0A239LTU2-F1
#
_cell.length_a   1.000
_cell.length_b   1.000
_cell.length_c   1.000
_cell.angle_alpha   90.00
_cell.angle_beta   90.00
_cell.angle_gamma   90.00
#
_symmetry.space_group_name_H-M   'P 1'
#
loop_
_entity.id
_entity.type
_entity.pdbx_description
1 polymer ?
#
loop_
_entity_poly.entity_id
_entity_poly.type
_entity_poly.pdbx_seq_one_letter_code
_entity_poly.pdbx_strand_id
1 'polypeptide(L)'
;METRDIAALLTCVLLVTSGATYGIKFLRKGNFLLGLEWLIVAFSGSNLLIFLLTQWKVSYNISFFLDAFSRGFGIPIVTVLGLMAVTHDYKPSKLKDALIFAITFASTFVMIKADFMVKPLPYFYVGMWTAYSVFLAYFIGRLLSAGERLHALGVTVAALTGLIVACIYDFYPIPGDDSKAIFMSIALVTWSYMMIQLYYAFFALARAKQQPSYAR
;
A
#
# COMPACT_ATOMS: atom_id res chain seq x y z
N MET A 1 -12.40 24.69 -10.39
CA MET A 1 -12.11 23.27 -10.14
C MET A 1 -13.41 22.51 -10.22
N GLU A 2 -13.42 21.40 -10.94
CA GLU A 2 -14.61 20.57 -11.07
C GLU A 2 -14.75 19.65 -9.85
N THR A 3 -15.95 19.10 -9.63
CA THR A 3 -16.24 18.23 -8.47
C THR A 3 -15.28 17.02 -8.40
N ARG A 4 -14.88 16.48 -9.56
CA ARG A 4 -13.91 15.37 -9.66
C ARG A 4 -12.51 15.75 -9.15
N ASP A 5 -12.06 16.98 -9.38
CA ASP A 5 -10.75 17.44 -8.92
C ASP A 5 -10.75 17.65 -7.40
N ILE A 6 -11.86 18.15 -6.85
CA ILE A 6 -12.05 18.30 -5.41
C ILE A 6 -12.04 16.92 -4.73
N ALA A 7 -12.70 15.92 -5.33
CA ALA A 7 -12.66 14.55 -4.83
C ALA A 7 -11.22 13.98 -4.84
N ALA A 8 -10.45 14.21 -5.91
CA ALA A 8 -9.05 13.77 -5.98
C ALA A 8 -8.19 14.40 -4.88
N LEU A 9 -8.38 15.70 -4.58
CA LEU A 9 -7.67 16.36 -3.48
C LEU A 9 -8.07 15.81 -2.11
N LEU A 10 -9.37 15.65 -1.84
CA LEU A 10 -9.85 15.14 -0.56
C LEU A 10 -9.35 13.72 -0.28
N THR A 11 -9.37 12.88 -1.31
CA THR A 11 -8.87 11.49 -1.22
C THR A 11 -7.35 11.44 -1.12
N CYS A 12 -6.63 12.40 -1.71
CA CYS A 12 -5.20 12.56 -1.50
C CYS A 12 -4.88 12.96 -0.05
N VAL A 13 -5.63 13.89 0.54
CA VAL A 13 -5.51 14.24 1.97
C VAL A 13 -5.82 13.02 2.85
N LEU A 14 -6.84 12.23 2.51
CA LEU A 14 -7.14 10.98 3.21
C LEU A 14 -5.96 10.00 3.16
N LEU A 15 -5.31 9.86 2.00
CA LEU A 15 -4.13 9.00 1.84
C LEU A 15 -2.99 9.47 2.74
N VAL A 16 -2.66 10.76 2.68
CA VAL A 16 -1.57 11.36 3.47
C VAL A 16 -1.83 11.16 4.96
N THR A 17 -3.02 11.52 5.43
CA THR A 17 -3.37 11.43 6.85
C THR A 17 -3.41 9.99 7.33
N SER A 18 -3.93 9.05 6.52
CA SER A 18 -3.93 7.63 6.84
C SER A 18 -2.51 7.07 6.90
N GLY A 19 -1.69 7.28 5.86
CA GLY A 19 -0.30 6.82 5.81
C GLY A 19 0.52 7.38 6.98
N ALA A 20 0.43 8.69 7.25
CA ALA A 20 1.13 9.30 8.38
C ALA A 20 0.68 8.73 9.73
N THR A 21 -0.64 8.65 9.95
CA THR A 21 -1.19 8.19 11.24
C THR A 21 -0.82 6.74 11.53
N TYR A 22 -1.08 5.83 10.59
CA TYR A 22 -0.85 4.40 10.80
C TYR A 22 0.62 4.02 10.66
N GLY A 23 1.40 4.72 9.82
CA GLY A 23 2.84 4.58 9.75
C GLY A 23 3.53 4.91 11.08
N ILE A 24 3.21 6.08 11.67
CA ILE A 24 3.72 6.46 13.00
C ILE A 24 3.28 5.44 14.06
N LYS A 25 2.02 4.98 14.03
CA LYS A 25 1.55 3.97 14.99
C LYS A 25 2.32 2.65 14.85
N PHE A 26 2.63 2.18 13.65
CA PHE A 26 3.47 0.98 13.43
C PHE A 26 4.90 1.17 13.93
N LEU A 27 5.53 2.32 13.65
CA LEU A 27 6.86 2.63 14.16
C LEU A 27 6.92 2.60 15.69
N ARG A 28 5.93 3.21 16.35
CA ARG A 28 5.81 3.19 17.82
C ARG A 28 5.63 1.78 18.40
N LYS A 29 5.19 0.82 17.58
CA LYS A 29 5.00 -0.58 17.95
C LYS A 29 6.16 -1.47 17.47
N GLY A 30 7.23 -0.89 16.93
CA GLY A 30 8.45 -1.60 16.54
C GLY A 30 8.39 -2.31 15.18
N ASN A 31 7.32 -2.12 14.39
CA ASN A 31 7.24 -2.66 13.04
C ASN A 31 7.75 -1.60 12.05
N PHE A 32 9.06 -1.60 11.79
CA PHE A 32 9.71 -0.60 10.94
C PHE A 32 9.36 -0.76 9.46
N LEU A 33 9.18 -2.00 8.97
CA LEU A 33 8.82 -2.26 7.58
C LEU A 33 7.46 -1.62 7.24
N LEU A 34 6.40 -1.95 7.99
CA LEU A 34 5.07 -1.36 7.78
C LEU A 34 5.05 0.14 8.08
N GLY A 35 5.73 0.55 9.15
CA GLY A 35 5.76 1.95 9.55
C GLY A 35 6.39 2.86 8.49
N LEU A 36 7.55 2.49 7.96
CA LEU A 36 8.25 3.26 6.94
C LEU A 36 7.53 3.22 5.59
N GLU A 37 6.99 2.07 5.18
CA GLU A 37 6.22 1.96 3.94
C GLU A 37 5.02 2.92 3.94
N TRP A 38 4.24 2.95 5.03
CA TRP A 38 3.08 3.86 5.14
C TRP A 38 3.50 5.33 5.13
N LEU A 39 4.67 5.64 5.70
CA LEU A 39 5.23 6.99 5.64
C LEU A 39 5.74 7.36 4.26
N ILE A 40 6.30 6.42 3.50
CA ILE A 40 6.67 6.61 2.09
C ILE A 40 5.42 6.90 1.27
N VAL A 41 4.33 6.15 1.46
CA VAL A 41 3.04 6.41 0.82
C VAL A 41 2.50 7.80 1.21
N ALA A 42 2.59 8.18 2.49
CA ALA A 42 2.17 9.52 2.93
C ALA A 42 3.02 10.64 2.32
N PHE A 43 4.33 10.44 2.22
CA PHE A 43 5.24 11.41 1.60
C PHE A 43 5.01 11.51 0.08
N SER A 44 4.73 10.38 -0.58
CA SER A 44 4.29 10.34 -1.98
C SER A 44 3.00 11.13 -2.17
N GLY A 45 1.97 10.83 -1.37
CA GLY A 45 0.68 11.54 -1.42
C GLY A 45 0.81 13.03 -1.11
N SER A 46 1.75 13.43 -0.24
CA SER A 46 1.98 14.84 0.07
C SER A 46 2.56 15.58 -1.14
N ASN A 47 3.50 14.95 -1.84
CA ASN A 47 4.05 15.48 -3.09
C ASN A 47 3.00 15.48 -4.21
N LEU A 48 2.14 14.47 -4.29
CA LEU A 48 1.01 14.47 -5.23
C LEU A 48 0.08 15.65 -4.94
N LEU A 49 -0.27 15.88 -3.67
CA LEU A 49 -1.11 17.00 -3.25
C LEU A 49 -0.51 18.35 -3.63
N ILE A 50 0.80 18.54 -3.37
CA ILE A 50 1.52 19.75 -3.79
C ILE A 50 1.44 19.91 -5.30
N PHE A 51 1.68 18.85 -6.08
CA PHE A 51 1.57 18.90 -7.52
C PHE A 51 0.15 19.26 -8.00
N LEU A 52 -0.89 18.65 -7.44
CA LEU A 52 -2.27 18.95 -7.82
C LEU A 52 -2.62 20.44 -7.57
N LEU A 53 -2.08 21.04 -6.51
CA LEU A 53 -2.34 22.44 -6.14
C LEU A 53 -1.46 23.46 -6.89
N THR A 54 -0.23 23.09 -7.23
CA THR A 54 0.79 24.04 -7.72
C THR A 54 1.32 23.75 -9.12
N GLN A 55 1.03 22.57 -9.66
CA GLN A 55 1.59 22.02 -10.90
C GLN A 55 3.13 21.93 -10.87
N TRP A 56 3.75 21.87 -9.69
CA TRP A 56 5.20 21.78 -9.55
C TRP A 56 5.73 20.39 -9.92
N LYS A 57 6.42 20.33 -11.07
CA LYS A 57 6.91 19.07 -11.67
C LYS A 57 7.86 18.27 -10.79
N VAL A 58 8.62 18.93 -9.90
CA VAL A 58 9.53 18.22 -8.97
C VAL A 58 8.74 17.35 -8.02
N SER A 59 7.66 17.88 -7.43
CA SER A 59 6.76 17.10 -6.57
C SER A 59 6.09 15.96 -7.32
N TYR A 60 5.68 16.18 -8.58
CA TYR A 60 5.17 15.10 -9.42
C TYR A 60 6.18 13.96 -9.59
N ASN A 61 7.43 14.29 -9.94
CA ASN A 61 8.48 13.27 -10.15
C ASN A 61 8.78 12.48 -8.87
N ILE A 62 8.77 13.14 -7.70
CA ILE A 62 8.93 12.47 -6.41
C ILE A 62 7.76 11.52 -6.15
N SER A 63 6.52 12.01 -6.30
CA SER A 63 5.33 11.18 -6.10
C SER A 63 5.29 9.99 -7.06
N PHE A 64 5.58 10.21 -8.34
CA PHE A 64 5.65 9.16 -9.36
C PHE A 64 6.67 8.07 -8.99
N PHE A 65 7.87 8.46 -8.58
CA PHE A 65 8.91 7.51 -8.16
C PHE A 65 8.48 6.68 -6.96
N LEU A 66 7.89 7.33 -5.94
CA LEU A 66 7.48 6.66 -4.71
C LEU A 66 6.22 5.81 -4.89
N ASP A 67 5.30 6.20 -5.77
CA ASP A 67 4.16 5.37 -6.19
C ASP A 67 4.66 4.11 -6.92
N ALA A 68 5.58 4.28 -7.87
CA ALA A 68 6.22 3.16 -8.57
C ALA A 68 6.93 2.20 -7.59
N PHE A 69 7.68 2.75 -6.63
CA PHE A 69 8.29 1.98 -5.55
C PHE A 69 7.26 1.18 -4.76
N SER A 70 6.18 1.82 -4.31
CA SER A 70 5.16 1.20 -3.47
C SER A 70 4.42 0.10 -4.23
N ARG A 71 4.08 0.32 -5.50
CA ARG A 71 3.41 -0.66 -6.36
C ARG A 71 4.29 -1.83 -6.76
N GLY A 72 5.57 -1.56 -7.04
CA GLY A 72 6.51 -2.55 -7.50
C GLY A 72 7.07 -3.41 -6.39
N PHE A 73 7.37 -2.81 -5.23
CA PHE A 73 8.15 -3.48 -4.19
C PHE A 73 7.67 -3.18 -2.76
N GLY A 74 7.27 -1.94 -2.45
CA GLY A 74 6.85 -1.53 -1.11
C GLY A 74 5.66 -2.34 -0.59
N ILE A 75 4.50 -2.22 -1.23
CA ILE A 75 3.32 -3.01 -0.85
C ILE A 75 3.56 -4.52 -1.05
N PRO A 76 4.00 -5.01 -2.21
CA PRO A 76 4.07 -6.46 -2.42
C PRO A 76 5.17 -7.19 -1.63
N ILE A 77 6.27 -6.53 -1.28
CA ILE A 77 7.41 -7.16 -0.59
C ILE A 77 7.54 -6.63 0.83
N VAL A 78 7.71 -5.31 1.00
CA VAL A 78 7.94 -4.71 2.33
C VAL A 78 6.74 -4.94 3.25
N THR A 79 5.52 -4.79 2.74
CA THR A 79 4.31 -5.03 3.54
C THR A 79 4.17 -6.50 3.92
N VAL A 80 4.43 -7.42 2.99
CA VAL A 80 4.42 -8.87 3.28
C VAL A 80 5.39 -9.20 4.41
N LEU A 81 6.65 -8.76 4.29
CA LEU A 81 7.67 -8.98 5.32
C LEU A 81 7.27 -8.34 6.67
N GLY A 82 6.62 -7.18 6.63
CA GLY A 82 6.07 -6.52 7.80
C GLY A 82 4.93 -7.31 8.46
N LEU A 83 4.03 -7.89 7.68
CA LEU A 83 2.94 -8.75 8.16
C LEU A 83 3.44 -10.12 8.66
N MET A 84 4.58 -10.60 8.16
CA MET A 84 5.20 -11.85 8.63
C MET A 84 5.58 -11.81 10.11
N ALA A 85 5.68 -10.62 10.72
CA ALA A 85 5.86 -10.49 12.17
C ALA A 85 4.73 -11.15 12.97
N VAL A 86 3.50 -11.16 12.46
CA VAL A 86 2.36 -11.81 13.14
C VAL A 86 2.05 -13.19 12.57
N THR A 87 2.35 -13.47 11.30
CA THR A 87 2.03 -14.79 10.72
C THR A 87 3.12 -15.84 10.88
N HIS A 88 4.39 -15.44 10.86
CA HIS A 88 5.57 -16.33 10.83
C HIS A 88 6.60 -16.01 11.91
N ASP A 89 6.27 -15.12 12.85
CA ASP A 89 7.16 -14.68 13.93
C ASP A 89 8.49 -14.11 13.40
N TYR A 90 8.45 -13.52 12.19
CA TYR A 90 9.58 -12.80 11.63
C TYR A 90 9.93 -11.62 12.54
N LYS A 91 11.19 -11.50 12.95
CA LYS A 91 11.68 -10.40 13.78
C LYS A 91 12.40 -9.39 12.88
N PRO A 92 11.78 -8.24 12.59
CA PRO A 92 12.44 -7.18 11.83
C PRO A 92 13.72 -6.75 12.57
N SER A 93 14.79 -6.52 11.81
CA SER A 93 16.06 -6.01 12.33
C SER A 93 16.36 -4.73 11.57
N LYS A 94 16.69 -3.65 12.30
CA LYS A 94 16.90 -2.32 11.69
C LYS A 94 17.86 -2.35 10.49
N LEU A 95 18.93 -3.15 10.57
CA LEU A 95 19.89 -3.29 9.49
C LEU A 95 19.29 -4.03 8.28
N LYS A 96 18.57 -5.14 8.52
CA LYS A 96 17.93 -5.91 7.45
C LYS A 96 16.81 -5.09 6.80
N ASP A 97 16.03 -4.39 7.59
CA ASP A 97 14.94 -3.55 7.12
C ASP A 97 15.49 -2.39 6.27
N ALA A 98 16.55 -1.73 6.72
CA ALA A 98 17.23 -0.70 5.94
C ALA A 98 17.80 -1.25 4.60
N LEU A 99 18.39 -2.45 4.62
CA LEU A 99 18.88 -3.10 3.41
C LEU A 99 17.74 -3.46 2.45
N ILE A 100 16.61 -3.96 2.97
CA ILE A 100 15.41 -4.22 2.17
C ILE A 100 14.98 -2.95 1.45
N PHE A 101 14.82 -1.83 2.17
CA PHE A 101 14.48 -0.54 1.56
C PHE A 101 15.51 -0.11 0.52
N ALA A 102 16.82 -0.20 0.82
CA ALA A 102 17.86 0.18 -0.12
C ALA A 102 17.78 -0.62 -1.43
N ILE A 103 17.60 -1.94 -1.33
CA ILE A 103 17.47 -2.84 -2.49
C ILE A 103 16.20 -2.53 -3.28
N THR A 104 15.06 -2.34 -2.62
CA THR A 104 13.79 -2.07 -3.30
C THR A 104 13.76 -0.68 -3.94
N PHE A 105 14.39 0.33 -3.34
CA PHE A 105 14.60 1.63 -3.97
C PHE A 105 15.50 1.56 -5.20
N ALA A 106 16.64 0.86 -5.12
CA ALA A 106 17.51 0.64 -6.26
C ALA A 106 16.80 -0.13 -7.39
N SER A 107 16.03 -1.16 -7.03
CA SER A 107 15.23 -1.95 -7.97
C SER A 107 14.15 -1.09 -8.63
N THR A 108 13.51 -0.17 -7.90
CA THR A 108 12.57 0.79 -8.47
C THR A 108 13.25 1.71 -9.47
N PHE A 109 14.44 2.21 -9.16
CA PHE A 109 15.20 3.06 -10.06
C PHE A 109 15.49 2.33 -11.39
N VAL A 110 15.98 1.09 -11.33
CA VAL A 110 16.19 0.27 -12.54
C VAL A 110 14.86 0.02 -13.26
N MET A 111 13.81 -0.36 -12.53
CA MET A 111 12.49 -0.67 -13.07
C MET A 111 11.91 0.48 -13.91
N ILE A 112 12.04 1.73 -13.46
CA ILE A 112 11.46 2.87 -14.18
C ILE A 112 12.40 3.51 -15.21
N LYS A 113 13.71 3.24 -15.14
CA LYS A 113 14.72 3.83 -16.06
C LYS A 113 15.18 2.89 -17.16
N ALA A 114 15.05 1.59 -16.97
CA ALA A 114 15.54 0.63 -17.95
C ALA A 114 14.58 0.54 -19.15
N ASP A 115 15.13 0.71 -20.35
CA ASP A 115 14.35 0.69 -21.60
C ASP A 115 13.59 -0.63 -21.80
N PHE A 116 14.17 -1.76 -21.36
CA PHE A 116 13.54 -3.07 -21.46
C PHE A 116 12.29 -3.20 -20.58
N MET A 117 12.12 -2.34 -19.56
CA MET A 117 10.98 -2.37 -18.66
C MET A 117 9.78 -1.59 -19.18
N VAL A 118 9.93 -0.70 -20.16
CA VAL A 118 8.85 0.18 -20.64
C VAL A 118 7.57 -0.59 -21.03
N LYS A 119 7.71 -1.67 -21.80
CA LYS A 119 6.58 -2.51 -22.22
C LYS A 119 6.04 -3.44 -21.11
N PRO A 120 6.88 -4.18 -20.35
CA PRO A 120 6.37 -5.09 -19.32
C PRO A 120 5.90 -4.40 -18.03
N LEU A 121 6.23 -3.13 -17.80
CA LEU A 121 5.99 -2.44 -16.52
C LEU A 121 4.52 -2.52 -16.02
N PRO A 122 3.48 -2.26 -16.84
CA PRO A 122 2.08 -2.45 -16.41
C PRO A 122 1.78 -3.88 -15.92
N TYR A 123 2.26 -4.88 -16.65
CA TYR A 123 2.07 -6.29 -16.31
C TYR A 123 2.85 -6.68 -15.05
N PHE A 124 4.04 -6.10 -14.87
CA PHE A 124 4.83 -6.28 -13.66
C PHE A 124 4.05 -5.80 -12.43
N TYR A 125 3.43 -4.62 -12.47
CA TYR A 125 2.63 -4.12 -11.35
C TYR A 125 1.44 -5.02 -11.02
N VAL A 126 0.71 -5.51 -12.03
CA VAL A 126 -0.39 -6.47 -11.82
C VAL A 126 0.12 -7.80 -11.28
N GLY A 127 1.26 -8.29 -11.79
CA GLY A 127 1.90 -9.50 -11.30
C GLY A 127 2.30 -9.40 -9.83
N MET A 128 2.93 -8.29 -9.44
CA MET A 128 3.29 -8.01 -8.05
C MET A 128 2.05 -7.89 -7.15
N TRP A 129 0.99 -7.23 -7.62
CA TRP A 129 -0.28 -7.19 -6.91
C TRP A 129 -0.93 -8.56 -6.74
N THR A 130 -0.86 -9.40 -7.77
CA THR A 130 -1.39 -10.77 -7.74
C THR A 130 -0.64 -11.61 -6.70
N ALA A 131 0.70 -11.54 -6.70
CA ALA A 131 1.52 -12.22 -5.69
C ALA A 131 1.20 -11.73 -4.27
N TYR A 132 1.03 -10.43 -4.09
CA TYR A 132 0.60 -9.84 -2.83
C TYR A 132 -0.79 -10.34 -2.40
N SER A 133 -1.73 -10.44 -3.33
CA SER A 133 -3.10 -10.93 -3.08
C SER A 133 -3.12 -12.39 -2.65
N VAL A 134 -2.22 -13.23 -3.17
CA VAL A 134 -2.03 -14.62 -2.69
C VAL A 134 -1.61 -14.62 -1.22
N PHE A 135 -0.66 -13.77 -0.83
CA PHE A 135 -0.28 -13.64 0.57
C PHE A 135 -1.43 -13.11 1.43
N LEU A 136 -2.20 -12.13 0.94
CA LEU A 136 -3.36 -11.61 1.65
C LEU A 136 -4.43 -12.68 1.86
N ALA A 137 -4.67 -13.56 0.89
CA ALA A 137 -5.60 -14.68 1.06
C ALA A 137 -5.17 -15.59 2.23
N TYR A 138 -3.86 -15.88 2.34
CA TYR A 138 -3.31 -16.57 3.50
C TYR A 138 -3.51 -15.78 4.81
N PHE A 139 -3.20 -14.48 4.82
CA PHE A 139 -3.38 -13.62 6.00
C PHE A 139 -4.85 -13.55 6.45
N ILE A 140 -5.78 -13.45 5.51
CA ILE A 140 -7.23 -13.53 5.73
C ILE A 140 -7.59 -14.88 6.35
N GLY A 141 -7.06 -15.99 5.82
CA GLY A 141 -7.24 -17.32 6.41
C GLY A 141 -6.78 -17.38 7.87
N ARG A 142 -5.62 -16.77 8.19
CA ARG A 142 -5.12 -16.67 9.57
C ARG A 142 -6.04 -15.86 10.48
N LEU A 143 -6.62 -14.77 9.99
CA LEU A 143 -7.61 -13.97 10.74
C LEU A 143 -8.89 -14.77 11.00
N LEU A 144 -9.39 -15.50 10.00
CA LEU A 144 -10.58 -16.35 10.15
C LEU A 144 -10.35 -17.47 11.16
N SER A 145 -9.19 -18.13 11.12
CA SER A 145 -8.81 -19.15 12.11
C SER A 145 -8.67 -18.59 13.53
N ALA A 146 -8.35 -17.30 13.65
CA ALA A 146 -8.29 -16.59 14.92
C ALA A 146 -9.65 -16.02 15.39
N GLY A 147 -10.74 -16.23 14.63
CA GLY A 147 -12.08 -15.70 14.94
C GLY A 147 -12.30 -14.24 14.54
N GLU A 148 -11.30 -13.57 13.94
CA GLU A 148 -11.31 -12.14 13.61
C GLU A 148 -12.05 -11.85 12.29
N ARG A 149 -13.34 -12.24 12.21
CA ARG A 149 -14.15 -12.24 10.98
C ARG A 149 -14.33 -10.85 10.35
N LEU A 150 -14.51 -9.81 11.16
CA LEU A 150 -14.69 -8.44 10.66
C LEU A 150 -13.41 -7.90 10.02
N HIS A 151 -12.26 -8.18 10.62
CA HIS A 151 -10.96 -7.80 10.04
C HIS A 151 -10.65 -8.62 8.79
N ALA A 152 -10.98 -9.91 8.78
CA ALA A 152 -10.87 -10.75 7.58
C ALA A 152 -11.72 -10.21 6.42
N LEU A 153 -12.97 -9.78 6.69
CA LEU A 153 -13.84 -9.15 5.69
C LEU A 153 -13.24 -7.83 5.20
N GLY A 154 -12.78 -6.96 6.11
CA GLY A 154 -12.18 -5.68 5.74
C GLY A 154 -10.94 -5.84 4.86
N VAL A 155 -10.06 -6.80 5.17
CA VAL A 155 -8.89 -7.11 4.33
C VAL A 155 -9.30 -7.74 3.00
N THR A 156 -10.34 -8.58 2.96
CA THR A 156 -10.89 -9.11 1.70
C THR A 156 -11.37 -7.98 0.79
N VAL A 157 -12.15 -7.03 1.32
CA VAL A 157 -12.62 -5.87 0.56
C VAL A 157 -11.43 -5.07 0.03
N ALA A 158 -10.43 -4.78 0.88
CA ALA A 158 -9.23 -4.05 0.49
C ALA A 158 -8.41 -4.77 -0.61
N ALA A 159 -8.29 -6.10 -0.52
CA ALA A 159 -7.57 -6.90 -1.52
C ALA A 159 -8.28 -6.87 -2.88
N LEU A 160 -9.60 -7.03 -2.89
CA LEU A 160 -10.41 -7.04 -4.10
C LEU A 160 -10.43 -5.66 -4.77
N THR A 161 -10.68 -4.59 -4.01
CA THR A 161 -10.69 -3.23 -4.58
C THR A 161 -9.31 -2.82 -5.06
N GLY A 162 -8.25 -3.17 -4.32
CA GLY A 162 -6.89 -2.92 -4.77
C GLY A 162 -6.51 -3.70 -6.03
N LEU A 163 -7.01 -4.94 -6.19
CA LEU A 163 -6.81 -5.72 -7.43
C LEU A 163 -7.51 -5.07 -8.61
N ILE A 164 -8.75 -4.60 -8.41
CA ILE A 164 -9.48 -3.84 -9.43
C ILE A 164 -8.70 -2.58 -9.83
N VAL A 165 -8.21 -1.82 -8.84
CA VAL A 165 -7.38 -0.62 -9.09
C VAL A 165 -6.11 -0.98 -9.86
N ALA A 166 -5.39 -2.04 -9.48
CA ALA A 166 -4.17 -2.47 -10.15
C ALA A 166 -4.41 -2.85 -11.63
N CYS A 167 -5.53 -3.53 -11.91
CA CYS A 167 -5.91 -3.88 -13.28
C CYS A 167 -6.33 -2.65 -14.09
N ILE A 168 -7.04 -1.69 -13.51
CA ILE A 168 -7.52 -0.50 -14.22
C ILE A 168 -6.39 0.50 -14.49
N TYR A 169 -5.46 0.66 -13.53
CA TYR A 169 -4.44 1.72 -13.50
C TYR A 169 -3.80 1.99 -14.87
N ASP A 170 -3.28 0.93 -15.50
CA ASP A 170 -2.47 1.05 -16.71
C ASP A 170 -3.13 0.45 -17.96
N PHE A 171 -4.25 -0.27 -17.83
CA PHE A 171 -4.88 -1.01 -18.93
C PHE A 171 -6.21 -0.43 -19.39
N TYR A 172 -6.98 0.18 -18.49
CA TYR A 172 -8.36 0.57 -18.78
C TYR A 172 -8.59 2.05 -18.46
N PRO A 173 -8.63 2.93 -19.47
CA PRO A 173 -9.04 4.31 -19.24
C PRO A 173 -10.52 4.33 -18.84
N ILE A 174 -10.86 5.14 -17.83
CA ILE A 174 -12.25 5.35 -17.42
C ILE A 174 -12.89 6.33 -18.41
N PRO A 175 -14.01 5.97 -19.08
CA PRO A 175 -14.68 6.86 -20.02
C PRO A 175 -15.07 8.19 -19.35
N GLY A 176 -14.66 9.32 -19.97
CA GLY A 176 -14.94 10.66 -19.45
C GLY A 176 -13.99 11.15 -18.34
N ASP A 177 -12.93 10.41 -18.02
CA ASP A 177 -11.93 10.76 -17.01
C ASP A 177 -10.58 11.17 -17.62
N ASP A 178 -10.59 12.13 -18.53
CA ASP A 178 -9.39 12.54 -19.28
C ASP A 178 -8.27 13.08 -18.36
N SER A 179 -8.63 13.68 -17.22
CA SER A 179 -7.68 14.16 -16.21
C SER A 179 -7.24 13.08 -15.20
N LYS A 180 -7.78 11.86 -15.30
CA LYS A 180 -7.63 10.76 -14.34
C LYS A 180 -8.10 11.08 -12.91
N ALA A 181 -8.89 12.14 -12.72
CA ALA A 181 -9.32 12.58 -11.39
C ALA A 181 -10.27 11.57 -10.71
N ILE A 182 -11.15 10.91 -11.47
CA ILE A 182 -12.04 9.87 -10.97
C ILE A 182 -11.23 8.64 -10.57
N PHE A 183 -10.35 8.18 -11.46
CA PHE A 183 -9.44 7.07 -11.19
C PHE A 183 -8.59 7.32 -9.94
N MET A 184 -7.95 8.49 -9.86
CA MET A 184 -7.15 8.88 -8.70
C MET A 184 -7.98 8.85 -7.42
N SER A 185 -9.21 9.37 -7.44
CA SER A 185 -10.07 9.36 -6.26
C SER A 185 -10.34 7.93 -5.75
N ILE A 186 -10.68 7.01 -6.66
CA ILE A 186 -10.94 5.60 -6.33
C ILE A 186 -9.67 4.92 -5.81
N ALA A 187 -8.54 5.13 -6.50
CA ALA A 187 -7.26 4.55 -6.11
C ALA A 187 -6.85 5.03 -4.71
N LEU A 188 -6.83 6.35 -4.47
CA LEU A 188 -6.38 6.95 -3.22
C LEU A 188 -7.25 6.51 -2.02
N VAL A 189 -8.57 6.40 -2.19
CA VAL A 189 -9.46 5.83 -1.16
C VAL A 189 -9.15 4.37 -0.90
N THR A 190 -8.95 3.58 -1.96
CA THR A 190 -8.65 2.15 -1.85
C THR A 190 -7.35 1.92 -1.08
N TRP A 191 -6.29 2.66 -1.40
CA TRP A 191 -5.01 2.61 -0.70
C TRP A 191 -5.14 3.04 0.76
N SER A 192 -5.88 4.12 1.02
CA SER A 192 -6.17 4.59 2.39
C SER A 192 -6.89 3.53 3.22
N TYR A 193 -7.94 2.94 2.65
CA TYR A 193 -8.72 1.89 3.29
C TYR A 193 -7.86 0.67 3.59
N MET A 194 -7.06 0.20 2.64
CA MET A 194 -6.14 -0.92 2.85
C MET A 194 -5.15 -0.64 3.98
N MET A 195 -4.55 0.56 4.01
CA MET A 195 -3.61 0.97 5.05
C MET A 195 -4.24 0.92 6.45
N ILE A 196 -5.48 1.37 6.58
CA ILE A 196 -6.27 1.34 7.82
C ILE A 196 -6.59 -0.11 8.21
N GLN A 197 -7.13 -0.90 7.28
CA GLN A 197 -7.58 -2.26 7.55
C GLN A 197 -6.43 -3.17 7.96
N LEU A 198 -5.29 -3.08 7.26
CA LEU A 198 -4.11 -3.88 7.59
C LEU A 198 -3.54 -3.52 8.97
N TYR A 199 -3.58 -2.25 9.38
CA TYR A 199 -3.20 -1.87 10.72
C TYR A 199 -4.05 -2.57 11.78
N TYR A 200 -5.38 -2.48 11.68
CA TYR A 200 -6.26 -3.09 12.66
C TYR A 200 -6.19 -4.62 12.63
N ALA A 201 -6.16 -5.22 11.43
CA ALA A 201 -6.04 -6.66 11.24
C ALA A 201 -4.72 -7.21 11.79
N PHE A 202 -3.60 -6.51 11.60
CA PHE A 202 -2.31 -6.89 12.16
C PHE A 202 -2.39 -7.01 13.68
N PHE A 203 -2.91 -5.99 14.36
CA PHE A 203 -3.00 -6.01 15.82
C PHE A 203 -4.09 -6.95 16.35
N ALA A 204 -5.15 -7.20 15.58
CA ALA A 204 -6.13 -8.24 15.91
C ALA A 204 -5.48 -9.61 15.95
N LEU A 205 -4.74 -9.97 14.90
CA LEU A 205 -4.01 -11.24 14.86
C LEU A 205 -2.91 -11.31 15.95
N ALA A 206 -2.20 -10.21 16.20
CA ALA A 206 -1.21 -10.14 17.27
C ALA A 206 -1.82 -10.41 18.66
N ARG A 207 -3.00 -9.85 18.96
CA ARG A 207 -3.73 -10.10 20.22
C ARG A 207 -4.21 -11.54 20.30
N ALA A 208 -4.77 -12.09 19.23
CA ALA A 208 -5.26 -13.46 19.19
C ALA A 208 -4.13 -14.49 19.45
N LYS A 209 -2.89 -14.21 19.03
CA LYS A 209 -1.72 -15.06 19.34
C LYS A 209 -1.30 -15.00 20.82
N GLN A 210 -1.62 -13.92 21.53
CA GLN A 210 -1.26 -13.72 22.93
C GLN A 210 -2.31 -14.25 23.91
N GLN A 211 -3.54 -14.50 23.45
CA GLN A 211 -4.57 -15.14 24.26
C GLN A 211 -4.25 -16.64 24.40
N PRO A 212 -4.06 -17.16 25.62
CA PRO A 212 -3.99 -18.60 25.81
C PRO A 212 -5.33 -19.18 25.36
N SER A 213 -5.28 -20.29 24.63
CA SER A 213 -6.46 -21.02 24.17
C SER A 213 -7.27 -21.56 25.36
N TYR A 214 -8.10 -20.71 25.96
CA TYR A 214 -9.16 -21.07 26.89
C TYR A 214 -10.51 -20.96 26.18
N ALA A 215 -10.72 -21.82 25.19
CA ALA A 215 -12.01 -22.23 24.64
C ALA A 215 -11.77 -22.93 23.30
N ARG A 216 -11.77 -24.27 23.33
CA ARG A 216 -12.36 -25.06 22.25
C ARG A 216 -13.72 -25.51 22.74
#